data_AF-A0AB34IHJ8-F1
#
_entry.id   AF-A0AB34IHJ8-F1
#
_cell.length_a   1.000
_cell.length_b   1.000
_cell.length_c   1.000
_cell.angle_alpha   90.00
_cell.angle_beta   90.00
_cell.angle_gamma   90.00
#
_symmetry.space_group_name_H-M   'P 1'
#
loop_
_entity.id
_entity.type
_entity.pdbx_description
1 polymer ?
#
loop_
_entity_poly.entity_id
_entity_poly.type
_entity_poly.pdbx_seq_one_letter_code
_entity_poly.pdbx_strand_id
1 'polypeptide(L)'
;MAALLASRGLPLLLRAASLRAPRRGASARAATLAATIAALPRSAGPLRSCALALASAAAAALSSSSPPSSCASAPVPTTTSSSTTTTTTSSSSSSSSSPPPLRVLCLHGVTSDMYGRRGVLYGPTTLAQIDAALAALAARLGVAVECYATNEEGAMADRIHAALTDGTAAVLINPGAWTHYSYGIRDALAILHCPIIEVHMSNMHAREDMRGSMGEEIRHHSVVSPIAKGIICGFGVTSYELGLYAAVAAAQQQ
;
A
#
# COMPACT_ATOMS: atom_id res chain seq x y z
N MET A 1 -56.48 -17.33 28.56
CA MET A 1 -56.32 -17.31 27.09
C MET A 1 -55.71 -15.96 26.71
N ALA A 2 -54.46 -15.80 26.28
CA ALA A 2 -53.43 -16.74 25.85
C ALA A 2 -52.06 -16.14 26.23
N ALA A 3 -51.20 -17.00 26.77
CA ALA A 3 -49.78 -16.77 26.97
C ALA A 3 -49.06 -17.76 26.07
N LEU A 4 -48.21 -17.31 25.14
CA LEU A 4 -47.11 -18.11 24.59
C LEU A 4 -46.21 -17.21 23.71
N LEU A 5 -44.89 -17.43 23.84
CA LEU A 5 -43.79 -16.97 22.98
C LEU A 5 -43.08 -15.65 23.35
N ALA A 6 -42.55 -15.62 24.58
CA ALA A 6 -41.33 -14.89 24.91
C ALA A 6 -40.24 -15.90 25.33
N SER A 7 -39.43 -16.39 24.37
CA SER A 7 -38.29 -17.27 24.69
C SER A 7 -37.26 -17.35 23.56
N ARG A 8 -36.45 -16.29 23.38
CA ARG A 8 -35.04 -16.30 22.93
C ARG A 8 -34.49 -14.91 23.29
N GLY A 9 -33.82 -14.64 24.40
CA GLY A 9 -32.80 -15.42 25.09
C GLY A 9 -31.42 -15.07 24.53
N LEU A 10 -30.91 -13.85 24.82
CA LEU A 10 -29.48 -13.52 25.00
C LEU A 10 -29.31 -12.02 25.33
N PRO A 11 -29.07 -11.63 26.59
CA PRO A 11 -28.35 -10.41 26.89
C PRO A 11 -27.05 -10.71 27.64
N LEU A 12 -26.10 -9.76 27.54
CA LEU A 12 -24.96 -9.57 28.44
C LEU A 12 -23.85 -10.63 28.39
N LEU A 13 -22.74 -10.28 27.73
CA LEU A 13 -21.37 -10.36 28.29
C LEU A 13 -20.36 -10.02 27.19
N LEU A 14 -20.12 -8.73 26.93
CA LEU A 14 -18.82 -8.30 26.40
C LEU A 14 -18.55 -6.83 26.76
N ARG A 15 -18.55 -6.55 28.08
CA ARG A 15 -18.00 -5.33 28.64
C ARG A 15 -17.15 -5.68 29.85
N ALA A 16 -15.97 -6.26 29.61
CA ALA A 16 -14.80 -6.19 30.50
C ALA A 16 -13.63 -7.00 29.88
N ALA A 17 -12.81 -6.35 29.06
CA ALA A 17 -11.42 -6.76 28.87
C ALA A 17 -10.53 -5.53 28.74
N SER A 18 -10.72 -4.56 29.65
CA SER A 18 -9.63 -3.68 30.06
C SER A 18 -8.87 -4.43 31.15
N LEU A 19 -7.93 -5.28 30.75
CA LEU A 19 -6.91 -5.80 31.62
C LEU A 19 -5.57 -5.61 30.92
N ARG A 20 -4.87 -4.59 31.40
CA ARG A 20 -3.44 -4.37 31.28
C ARG A 20 -2.72 -5.66 31.71
N ALA A 21 -2.47 -6.55 30.76
CA ALA A 21 -1.80 -7.83 31.04
C ALA A 21 -0.31 -7.58 31.29
N PRO A 22 0.29 -8.18 32.35
CA PRO A 22 1.72 -8.08 32.58
C PRO A 22 2.48 -8.85 31.49
N ARG A 23 3.70 -8.39 31.17
CA ARG A 23 4.65 -9.11 30.31
C ARG A 23 4.94 -10.49 30.90
N ARG A 24 4.14 -11.50 30.55
CA ARG A 24 4.41 -12.92 30.82
C ARG A 24 4.85 -13.59 29.52
N GLY A 25 5.88 -14.43 29.61
CA GLY A 25 6.55 -15.06 28.48
C GLY A 25 5.61 -15.88 27.57
N ALA A 26 6.05 -16.14 26.34
CA ALA A 26 5.27 -16.76 25.26
C ALA A 26 4.50 -18.03 25.67
N SER A 27 5.06 -18.82 26.59
CA SER A 27 4.44 -20.04 27.15
C SER A 27 3.09 -19.78 27.85
N ALA A 28 2.94 -18.66 28.58
CA ALA A 28 1.69 -18.34 29.29
C ALA A 28 0.56 -17.88 28.32
N ARG A 29 0.92 -17.26 27.19
CA ARG A 29 -0.04 -16.83 26.16
C ARG A 29 -0.56 -18.02 25.35
N ALA A 30 0.28 -19.01 25.07
CA ALA A 30 -0.12 -20.25 24.40
C ALA A 30 -1.12 -21.08 25.24
N ALA A 31 -0.89 -21.18 26.56
CA ALA A 31 -1.81 -21.88 27.47
C ALA A 31 -3.20 -21.21 27.56
N THR A 32 -3.24 -19.87 27.53
CA THR A 32 -4.50 -19.10 27.56
C THR A 32 -5.29 -19.25 26.26
N LEU A 33 -4.61 -19.32 25.11
CA LEU A 33 -5.23 -19.54 23.80
C LEU A 33 -5.86 -20.95 23.71
N ALA A 34 -5.14 -21.99 24.18
CA ALA A 34 -5.63 -23.36 24.18
C ALA A 34 -6.90 -23.56 25.03
N ALA A 35 -6.95 -22.93 26.21
CA ALA A 35 -8.13 -22.97 27.09
C ALA A 35 -9.35 -22.27 26.46
N THR A 36 -9.13 -21.18 25.73
CA THR A 36 -10.21 -20.42 25.05
C THR A 36 -10.81 -21.21 23.88
N ILE A 37 -9.99 -21.95 23.13
CA ILE A 37 -10.44 -22.82 22.03
C ILE A 37 -11.22 -24.04 22.56
N ALA A 38 -10.84 -24.57 23.72
CA ALA A 38 -11.53 -25.69 24.37
C ALA A 38 -12.94 -25.32 24.86
N ALA A 39 -13.21 -24.05 25.16
CA ALA A 39 -14.50 -23.55 25.63
C ALA A 39 -15.52 -23.25 24.50
N LEU A 40 -15.15 -23.40 23.22
CA LEU A 40 -16.07 -23.16 22.10
C LEU A 40 -17.11 -24.30 21.96
N PRO A 41 -18.40 -23.98 21.76
CA PRO A 41 -19.46 -24.98 21.61
C PRO A 41 -19.26 -25.84 20.35
N ARG A 42 -19.54 -27.15 20.46
CA ARG A 42 -19.34 -28.15 19.37
C ARG A 42 -20.17 -27.88 18.11
N SER A 43 -21.20 -27.04 18.18
CA SER A 43 -22.04 -26.65 17.04
C SER A 43 -21.42 -25.57 16.13
N ALA A 44 -20.29 -24.95 16.52
CA ALA A 44 -19.61 -23.92 15.76
C ALA A 44 -18.50 -24.49 14.84
N GLY A 45 -18.87 -25.34 13.88
CA GLY A 45 -17.92 -26.07 13.03
C GLY A 45 -16.87 -25.20 12.32
N PRO A 46 -17.25 -24.19 11.52
CA PRO A 46 -16.29 -23.41 10.72
C PRO A 46 -15.35 -22.55 11.58
N LEU A 47 -15.86 -21.96 12.65
CA LEU A 47 -15.11 -21.08 13.55
C LEU A 47 -14.07 -21.84 14.39
N ARG A 48 -14.39 -23.08 14.77
CA ARG A 48 -13.49 -23.94 15.54
C ARG A 48 -12.32 -24.45 14.69
N SER A 49 -12.55 -24.77 13.41
CA SER A 49 -11.48 -25.12 12.47
C SER A 49 -10.53 -23.94 12.22
N CYS A 50 -11.07 -22.73 12.08
CA CYS A 50 -10.26 -21.53 11.86
C CYS A 50 -9.39 -21.21 13.10
N ALA A 51 -9.97 -21.31 14.31
CA ALA A 51 -9.24 -21.09 15.56
C ALA A 51 -8.11 -22.12 15.81
N LEU A 52 -8.34 -23.40 15.45
CA LEU A 52 -7.33 -24.45 15.55
C LEU A 52 -6.17 -24.24 14.55
N ALA A 53 -6.46 -23.83 13.32
CA ALA A 53 -5.45 -23.54 12.31
C ALA A 53 -4.53 -22.38 12.72
N LEU A 54 -5.11 -21.30 13.25
CA LEU A 54 -4.37 -20.16 13.78
C LEU A 54 -3.48 -20.53 14.98
N ALA A 55 -3.96 -21.39 15.88
CA ALA A 55 -3.18 -21.86 17.02
C ALA A 55 -1.99 -22.74 16.60
N SER A 56 -2.15 -23.59 15.59
CA SER A 56 -1.06 -24.42 15.03
C SER A 56 0.03 -23.57 14.38
N ALA A 57 -0.36 -22.56 13.59
CA ALA A 57 0.59 -21.63 12.95
C ALA A 57 1.38 -20.82 13.99
N ALA A 58 0.73 -20.37 15.07
CA ALA A 58 1.41 -19.66 16.15
C ALA A 58 2.41 -20.53 16.92
N ALA A 59 2.11 -21.81 17.10
CA ALA A 59 3.03 -22.76 17.75
C ALA A 59 4.28 -23.03 16.88
N ALA A 60 4.10 -23.17 15.57
CA ALA A 60 5.21 -23.38 14.62
C ALA A 60 6.18 -22.19 14.57
N ALA A 61 5.67 -20.95 14.68
CA ALA A 61 6.47 -19.74 14.70
C ALA A 61 7.33 -19.56 15.97
N LEU A 62 6.92 -20.19 17.08
CA LEU A 62 7.66 -20.15 18.36
C LEU A 62 8.79 -21.19 18.42
N SER A 63 8.82 -22.16 17.52
CA SER A 63 9.80 -23.25 17.48
C SER A 63 11.03 -23.01 16.58
N SER A 64 11.08 -21.92 15.80
CA SER A 64 12.09 -21.75 14.73
C SER A 64 13.12 -20.63 14.96
N SER A 65 13.33 -20.13 16.19
CA SER A 65 14.38 -19.14 16.45
C SER A 65 15.72 -19.79 16.84
N SER A 66 16.60 -20.04 15.87
CA SER A 66 18.05 -20.18 16.13
C SER A 66 18.77 -18.93 15.65
N PRO A 67 19.65 -18.30 16.45
CA PRO A 67 20.40 -17.12 16.02
C PRO A 67 21.58 -17.53 15.12
N PRO A 68 21.94 -16.74 14.09
CA PRO A 68 23.19 -16.96 13.37
C PRO A 68 24.39 -16.47 14.17
N SER A 69 25.41 -17.33 14.19
CA SER A 69 26.73 -17.15 14.78
C SER A 69 27.62 -16.17 14.00
N SER A 70 28.35 -15.35 14.74
CA SER A 70 29.36 -14.38 14.30
C SER A 70 30.77 -14.98 14.20
N CYS A 71 31.53 -14.66 13.14
CA CYS A 71 33.00 -14.63 13.02
C CYS A 71 33.37 -14.47 11.53
N ALA A 72 34.44 -13.85 11.04
CA ALA A 72 35.59 -13.13 11.58
C ALA A 72 36.28 -12.40 10.39
N SER A 73 37.24 -11.54 10.73
CA SER A 73 37.94 -10.56 9.89
C SER A 73 39.11 -11.09 9.02
N ALA A 74 39.39 -10.33 7.95
CA ALA A 74 40.71 -9.97 7.34
C ALA A 74 41.52 -11.09 6.60
N PRO A 75 42.39 -10.78 5.59
CA PRO A 75 43.46 -9.77 5.66
C PRO A 75 43.68 -8.86 4.43
N VAL A 76 44.49 -7.82 4.70
CA VAL A 76 45.14 -6.85 3.79
C VAL A 76 46.32 -7.49 3.04
N PRO A 77 46.69 -6.96 1.86
CA PRO A 77 48.12 -6.80 1.57
C PRO A 77 48.50 -5.41 1.04
N THR A 78 49.72 -5.03 1.42
CA THR A 78 50.50 -3.82 1.13
C THR A 78 51.12 -3.79 -0.28
N THR A 79 51.20 -2.57 -0.80
CA THR A 79 52.27 -1.90 -1.60
C THR A 79 53.12 -2.71 -2.60
N THR A 80 53.17 -2.27 -3.87
CA THR A 80 54.41 -2.10 -4.66
C THR A 80 54.17 -1.18 -5.86
N SER A 81 55.05 -0.19 -5.99
CA SER A 81 55.19 0.77 -7.09
C SER A 81 55.83 0.13 -8.31
N SER A 82 55.43 0.49 -9.54
CA SER A 82 56.28 0.39 -10.75
C SER A 82 55.74 1.23 -11.91
N SER A 83 56.68 1.73 -12.68
CA SER A 83 56.67 2.75 -13.74
C SER A 83 56.00 2.42 -15.07
N THR A 84 55.47 3.48 -15.70
CA THR A 84 55.52 3.88 -17.12
C THR A 84 55.57 2.80 -18.21
N THR A 85 54.59 2.81 -19.14
CA THR A 85 54.80 2.87 -20.60
C THR A 85 53.48 3.20 -21.31
N THR A 86 53.56 4.20 -22.19
CA THR A 86 52.51 4.65 -23.11
C THR A 86 52.25 3.60 -24.19
N THR A 87 51.01 3.11 -24.28
CA THR A 87 50.53 2.43 -25.50
C THR A 87 49.10 2.87 -25.77
N THR A 88 48.95 3.64 -26.84
CA THR A 88 47.69 3.96 -27.50
C THR A 88 47.01 2.66 -27.92
N THR A 89 45.91 2.31 -27.27
CA THR A 89 44.99 1.27 -27.75
C THR A 89 43.61 1.89 -27.79
N SER A 90 43.10 2.03 -29.01
CA SER A 90 41.73 2.39 -29.32
C SER A 90 40.77 1.37 -28.69
N SER A 91 40.31 1.65 -27.48
CA SER A 91 39.19 0.95 -26.88
C SER A 91 37.91 1.51 -27.48
N SER A 92 37.30 0.76 -28.39
CA SER A 92 35.89 0.89 -28.74
C SER A 92 35.07 0.77 -27.46
N SER A 93 34.65 1.90 -26.91
CA SER A 93 33.68 1.96 -25.81
C SER A 93 32.35 1.46 -26.34
N SER A 94 32.09 0.16 -26.19
CA SER A 94 30.74 -0.37 -26.27
C SER A 94 29.95 0.26 -25.12
N SER A 95 29.28 1.37 -25.42
CA SER A 95 28.28 1.96 -24.54
C SER A 95 27.17 0.92 -24.37
N SER A 96 27.26 0.12 -23.30
CA SER A 96 26.16 -0.69 -22.84
C SER A 96 25.10 0.28 -22.33
N SER A 97 24.27 0.79 -23.23
CA SER A 97 23.10 1.59 -22.85
C SER A 97 22.18 0.65 -22.08
N SER A 98 22.24 0.71 -20.75
CA SER A 98 21.19 0.12 -19.93
C SER A 98 19.85 0.62 -20.46
N PRO A 99 18.81 -0.23 -20.57
CA PRO A 99 17.50 0.23 -20.99
C PRO A 99 17.08 1.43 -20.12
N PRO A 100 16.37 2.42 -20.69
CA PRO A 100 15.92 3.57 -19.92
C PRO A 100 15.12 3.07 -18.71
N PRO A 101 15.26 3.73 -17.55
CA PRO A 101 14.56 3.31 -16.34
C PRO A 101 13.05 3.31 -16.59
N LEU A 102 12.38 2.29 -16.05
CA LEU A 102 10.92 2.21 -16.04
C LEU A 102 10.34 3.52 -15.48
N ARG A 103 9.37 4.11 -16.17
CA ARG A 103 8.80 5.41 -15.80
C ARG A 103 7.39 5.25 -15.26
N VAL A 104 7.17 5.68 -14.02
CA VAL A 104 5.86 5.71 -13.35
C VAL A 104 5.33 7.14 -13.33
N LEU A 105 4.06 7.32 -13.69
CA LEU A 105 3.37 8.59 -13.59
C LEU A 105 2.49 8.62 -12.34
N CYS A 106 2.79 9.53 -11.41
CA CYS A 106 2.01 9.77 -10.21
C CYS A 106 1.08 10.99 -10.42
N LEU A 107 -0.22 10.76 -10.33
CA LEU A 107 -1.27 11.75 -10.57
C LEU A 107 -1.99 12.11 -9.27
N HIS A 108 -2.00 13.40 -8.95
CA HIS A 108 -2.70 13.97 -7.80
C HIS A 108 -3.88 14.80 -8.27
N GLY A 109 -5.08 14.35 -7.95
CA GLY A 109 -6.31 15.01 -8.33
C GLY A 109 -6.67 16.18 -7.42
N VAL A 110 -7.91 16.64 -7.59
CA VAL A 110 -8.42 17.89 -7.01
C VAL A 110 -8.18 18.00 -5.50
N THR A 111 -7.77 19.20 -5.09
CA THR A 111 -7.47 19.65 -3.72
C THR A 111 -6.21 19.07 -3.06
N SER A 112 -5.41 18.27 -3.77
CA SER A 112 -4.16 17.71 -3.24
C SER A 112 -3.10 18.78 -2.93
N ASP A 113 -3.15 19.91 -3.64
CA ASP A 113 -2.31 21.10 -3.41
C ASP A 113 -2.50 21.70 -2.00
N MET A 114 -3.61 21.38 -1.34
CA MET A 114 -3.93 21.85 0.02
C MET A 114 -3.44 20.91 1.13
N TYR A 115 -2.72 19.84 0.82
CA TYR A 115 -2.09 18.98 1.83
C TYR A 115 -1.10 19.76 2.71
N GLY A 116 -1.07 19.44 4.00
CA GLY A 116 -0.33 20.19 5.03
C GLY A 116 -0.99 21.52 5.46
N ARG A 117 -2.06 21.97 4.78
CA ARG A 117 -2.82 23.19 5.13
C ARG A 117 -4.26 22.92 5.57
N ARG A 118 -4.75 21.70 5.40
CA ARG A 118 -6.11 21.26 5.78
C ARG A 118 -6.06 20.32 6.98
N GLY A 119 -7.21 20.18 7.66
CA GLY A 119 -7.35 19.56 8.98
C GLY A 119 -6.77 18.14 9.17
N VAL A 120 -6.87 17.66 10.41
CA VAL A 120 -6.13 16.53 11.00
C VAL A 120 -6.14 15.23 10.17
N LEU A 121 -7.19 14.96 9.39
CA LEU A 121 -7.38 13.73 8.61
C LEU A 121 -6.26 13.41 7.60
N TYR A 122 -5.51 14.41 7.12
CA TYR A 122 -4.42 14.21 6.13
C TYR A 122 -3.02 14.39 6.74
N GLY A 123 -2.95 14.77 8.01
CA GLY A 123 -1.70 15.08 8.69
C GLY A 123 -1.02 16.36 8.21
N PRO A 124 0.16 16.68 8.75
CA PRO A 124 0.90 17.90 8.42
C PRO A 124 1.68 17.81 7.11
N THR A 125 1.74 16.64 6.48
CA THR A 125 2.58 16.41 5.30
C THR A 125 2.06 17.18 4.09
N THR A 126 2.94 17.92 3.42
CA THR A 126 2.61 18.66 2.19
C THR A 126 2.72 17.76 0.97
N LEU A 127 2.09 18.16 -0.14
CA LEU A 127 2.22 17.45 -1.41
C LEU A 127 3.68 17.35 -1.87
N ALA A 128 4.45 18.44 -1.76
CA ALA A 128 5.87 18.45 -2.10
C ALA A 128 6.71 17.45 -1.27
N GLN A 129 6.34 17.19 -0.01
CA GLN A 129 7.01 16.17 0.81
C GLN A 129 6.66 14.75 0.35
N ILE A 130 5.42 14.53 -0.12
CA ILE A 130 5.00 13.25 -0.70
C ILE A 130 5.77 13.00 -2.00
N ASP A 131 5.85 13.99 -2.89
CA ASP A 131 6.59 13.89 -4.16
C ASP A 131 8.07 13.60 -3.92
N ALA A 132 8.68 14.27 -2.94
CA ALA A 132 10.07 14.02 -2.55
C ALA A 132 10.30 12.60 -2.00
N ALA A 133 9.36 12.08 -1.19
CA ALA A 133 9.42 10.72 -0.67
C ALA A 133 9.29 9.68 -1.80
N LEU A 134 8.39 9.92 -2.75
CA LEU A 134 8.23 9.10 -3.95
C LEU A 134 9.48 9.11 -4.82
N ALA A 135 10.09 10.27 -5.05
CA ALA A 135 11.34 10.39 -5.81
C ALA A 135 12.49 9.62 -5.13
N ALA A 136 12.61 9.73 -3.81
CA ALA A 136 13.63 8.99 -3.05
C ALA A 136 13.39 7.47 -3.10
N LEU A 137 12.14 7.01 -3.05
CA LEU A 137 11.79 5.61 -3.20
C LEU A 137 12.04 5.12 -4.64
N ALA A 138 11.64 5.87 -5.65
CA ALA A 138 11.87 5.55 -7.06
C ALA A 138 13.36 5.36 -7.37
N ALA A 139 14.21 6.24 -6.84
CA ALA A 139 15.67 6.11 -6.94
C ALA A 139 16.19 4.80 -6.33
N ARG A 140 15.66 4.38 -5.17
CA ARG A 140 16.01 3.08 -4.55
C ARG A 140 15.52 1.88 -5.37
N LEU A 141 14.43 2.03 -6.12
CA LEU A 141 13.87 0.99 -6.98
C LEU A 141 14.48 0.96 -8.39
N GLY A 142 15.34 1.93 -8.73
CA GLY A 142 15.93 2.03 -10.07
C GLY A 142 14.93 2.44 -11.15
N VAL A 143 13.88 3.19 -10.78
CA VAL A 143 12.82 3.67 -11.68
C VAL A 143 12.74 5.19 -11.66
N ALA A 144 12.13 5.77 -12.69
CA ALA A 144 11.77 7.18 -12.72
C ALA A 144 10.33 7.36 -12.25
N VAL A 145 10.06 8.42 -11.49
CA VAL A 145 8.69 8.84 -11.15
C VAL A 145 8.49 10.30 -11.55
N GLU A 146 7.41 10.58 -12.28
CA GLU A 146 6.93 11.93 -12.54
C GLU A 146 5.70 12.18 -11.69
N CYS A 147 5.68 13.26 -10.92
CA CYS A 147 4.51 13.66 -10.15
C CYS A 147 3.82 14.84 -10.86
N TYR A 148 2.50 14.73 -11.07
CA TYR A 148 1.68 15.77 -11.67
C TYR A 148 0.43 16.00 -10.84
N ALA A 149 0.10 17.26 -10.58
CA ALA A 149 -1.04 17.65 -9.77
C ALA A 149 -1.84 18.75 -10.47
N THR A 150 -3.16 18.66 -10.42
CA THR A 150 -4.04 19.71 -10.94
C THR A 150 -5.41 19.70 -10.26
N ASN A 151 -6.03 20.87 -10.25
CA ASN A 151 -7.43 21.06 -9.84
C ASN A 151 -8.40 21.06 -11.03
N GLU A 152 -7.87 20.99 -12.25
CA GLU A 152 -8.64 21.04 -13.49
C GLU A 152 -8.79 19.64 -14.09
N GLU A 153 -10.02 19.18 -14.25
CA GLU A 153 -10.33 17.84 -14.73
C GLU A 153 -9.85 17.63 -16.18
N GLY A 154 -10.02 18.64 -17.04
CA GLY A 154 -9.54 18.59 -18.43
C GLY A 154 -8.01 18.46 -18.51
N ALA A 155 -7.27 19.24 -17.71
CA ALA A 155 -5.82 19.16 -17.66
C ALA A 155 -5.32 17.79 -17.16
N MET A 156 -6.05 17.17 -16.22
CA MET A 156 -5.76 15.80 -15.79
C MET A 156 -6.00 14.80 -16.91
N ALA A 157 -7.11 14.90 -17.64
CA ALA A 157 -7.39 14.05 -18.79
C ALA A 157 -6.31 14.20 -19.88
N ASP A 158 -5.90 15.43 -20.21
CA ASP A 158 -4.83 15.70 -21.17
C ASP A 158 -3.50 15.09 -20.75
N ARG A 159 -3.15 15.18 -19.46
CA ARG A 159 -1.95 14.52 -18.94
C ARG A 159 -2.04 13.00 -19.04
N ILE A 160 -3.21 12.43 -18.76
CA ILE A 160 -3.44 10.98 -18.91
C ILE A 160 -3.28 10.57 -20.38
N HIS A 161 -3.85 11.33 -21.32
CA HIS A 161 -3.69 11.05 -22.76
C HIS A 161 -2.23 11.07 -23.21
N ALA A 162 -1.43 12.02 -22.71
CA ALA A 162 0.00 12.08 -23.01
C ALA A 162 0.77 10.83 -22.54
N ALA A 163 0.28 10.13 -21.52
CA ALA A 163 0.89 8.89 -21.01
C ALA A 163 0.87 7.73 -22.02
N LEU A 164 0.03 7.79 -23.06
CA LEU A 164 -0.02 6.78 -24.13
C LEU A 164 1.25 6.71 -24.96
N THR A 165 1.96 7.83 -25.10
CA THR A 165 3.07 7.97 -26.06
C THR A 165 4.38 8.41 -25.42
N ASP A 166 4.37 8.89 -24.17
CA ASP A 166 5.55 9.42 -23.49
C ASP A 166 6.42 8.35 -22.77
N GLY A 167 6.10 7.06 -22.96
CA GLY A 167 6.82 5.95 -22.35
C GLY A 167 6.46 5.68 -20.88
N THR A 168 5.31 6.16 -20.41
CA THR A 168 4.77 5.79 -19.08
C THR A 168 4.47 4.29 -19.02
N ALA A 169 5.14 3.60 -18.10
CA ALA A 169 5.03 2.16 -17.89
C ALA A 169 4.01 1.77 -16.81
N ALA A 170 3.62 2.68 -15.93
CA ALA A 170 2.52 2.50 -14.97
C ALA A 170 1.97 3.85 -14.49
N VAL A 171 0.71 3.86 -14.06
CA VAL A 171 0.07 5.02 -13.44
C VAL A 171 -0.24 4.73 -11.97
N LEU A 172 0.15 5.65 -11.11
CA LEU A 172 -0.24 5.74 -9.72
C LEU A 172 -1.15 6.96 -9.57
N ILE A 173 -2.40 6.81 -9.14
CA ILE A 173 -3.34 7.93 -9.09
C ILE A 173 -4.07 8.03 -7.75
N ASN A 174 -4.08 9.23 -7.18
CA ASN A 174 -5.06 9.66 -6.18
C ASN A 174 -5.97 10.70 -6.83
N PRO A 175 -7.19 10.34 -7.28
CA PRO A 175 -8.07 11.30 -7.97
C PRO A 175 -8.66 12.37 -7.04
N GLY A 176 -8.48 12.27 -5.71
CA GLY A 176 -9.12 13.15 -4.76
C GLY A 176 -10.64 12.97 -4.77
N ALA A 177 -11.40 14.06 -4.92
CA ALA A 177 -12.86 13.97 -4.97
C ALA A 177 -13.38 13.32 -6.27
N TRP A 178 -12.63 13.41 -7.39
CA TRP A 178 -13.02 12.85 -8.69
C TRP A 178 -13.25 11.35 -8.66
N THR A 179 -12.63 10.66 -7.71
CA THR A 179 -12.86 9.25 -7.36
C THR A 179 -14.34 8.90 -7.36
N HIS A 180 -15.20 9.79 -6.87
CA HIS A 180 -16.59 9.48 -6.59
C HIS A 180 -17.56 9.81 -7.73
N TYR A 181 -17.13 10.54 -8.75
CA TYR A 181 -18.07 11.07 -9.76
C TYR A 181 -17.49 11.30 -11.15
N SER A 182 -16.18 11.31 -11.33
CA SER A 182 -15.57 11.66 -12.62
C SER A 182 -15.46 10.45 -13.53
N TYR A 183 -16.54 10.19 -14.27
CA TYR A 183 -16.48 9.24 -15.39
C TYR A 183 -15.54 9.73 -16.50
N GLY A 184 -15.31 11.04 -16.63
CA GLY A 184 -14.34 11.60 -17.57
C GLY A 184 -12.91 11.14 -17.28
N ILE A 185 -12.45 11.24 -16.02
CA ILE A 185 -11.12 10.73 -15.62
C ILE A 185 -11.06 9.21 -15.70
N ARG A 186 -12.12 8.50 -15.30
CA ARG A 186 -12.20 7.05 -15.47
C ARG A 186 -11.99 6.64 -16.93
N ASP A 187 -12.71 7.26 -17.86
CA ASP A 187 -12.67 6.89 -19.26
C ASP A 187 -11.33 7.30 -19.89
N ALA A 188 -10.75 8.45 -19.49
CA ALA A 188 -9.39 8.83 -19.86
C ALA A 188 -8.34 7.83 -19.36
N LEU A 189 -8.49 7.26 -18.16
CA LEU A 189 -7.60 6.22 -17.65
C LEU A 189 -7.80 4.89 -18.38
N ALA A 190 -9.04 4.54 -18.72
CA ALA A 190 -9.39 3.24 -19.30
C ALA A 190 -8.76 2.97 -20.68
N ILE A 191 -8.29 4.01 -21.39
CA ILE A 191 -7.58 3.84 -22.66
C ILE A 191 -6.11 3.45 -22.49
N LEU A 192 -5.55 3.56 -21.27
CA LEU A 192 -4.15 3.23 -21.02
C LEU A 192 -3.94 1.71 -21.07
N HIS A 193 -2.82 1.29 -21.68
CA HIS A 193 -2.41 -0.12 -21.72
C HIS A 193 -1.55 -0.53 -20.51
N CYS A 194 -1.00 0.46 -19.79
CA CYS A 194 -0.19 0.25 -18.60
C CYS A 194 -1.06 0.07 -17.35
N PRO A 195 -0.56 -0.59 -16.29
CA PRO A 195 -1.33 -0.82 -15.08
C PRO A 195 -1.59 0.49 -14.33
N ILE A 196 -2.80 0.60 -13.77
CA ILE A 196 -3.24 1.72 -12.96
C ILE A 196 -3.38 1.27 -11.50
N ILE A 197 -2.76 1.98 -10.58
CA ILE A 197 -2.88 1.78 -9.14
C ILE A 197 -3.60 2.98 -8.53
N GLU A 198 -4.75 2.74 -7.91
CA GLU A 198 -5.48 3.79 -7.20
C GLU A 198 -4.99 3.89 -5.76
N VAL A 199 -4.75 5.11 -5.27
CA VAL A 199 -4.30 5.33 -3.90
C VAL A 199 -5.04 6.45 -3.19
N HIS A 200 -5.28 6.24 -1.90
CA HIS A 200 -5.91 7.21 -1.00
C HIS A 200 -5.17 7.28 0.33
N MET A 201 -4.89 8.50 0.81
CA MET A 201 -4.28 8.67 2.13
C MET A 201 -5.23 8.23 3.26
N SER A 202 -6.51 8.61 3.17
CA SER A 202 -7.53 8.22 4.15
C SER A 202 -8.22 6.92 3.76
N ASN A 203 -8.77 6.20 4.75
CA ASN A 203 -9.63 5.06 4.47
C ASN A 203 -10.98 5.59 3.97
N MET A 204 -11.20 5.55 2.65
CA MET A 204 -12.43 6.06 2.04
C MET A 204 -13.68 5.32 2.51
N HIS A 205 -13.56 4.03 2.86
CA HIS A 205 -14.66 3.18 3.33
C HIS A 205 -15.04 3.41 4.80
N ALA A 206 -14.24 4.15 5.55
CA ALA A 206 -14.51 4.47 6.95
C ALA A 206 -15.03 5.90 7.16
N ARG A 207 -15.19 6.69 6.08
CA ARG A 207 -15.62 8.09 6.18
C ARG A 207 -17.13 8.17 6.20
N GLU A 208 -17.64 9.11 7.02
CA GLU A 208 -19.06 9.43 7.10
C GLU A 208 -19.66 9.68 5.71
N ASP A 209 -20.82 9.08 5.50
CA ASP A 209 -21.64 9.17 4.31
C ASP A 209 -21.92 10.66 4.05
N MET A 210 -21.28 11.23 3.04
CA MET A 210 -21.85 12.40 2.40
C MET A 210 -23.11 11.94 1.68
N ARG A 211 -24.22 11.87 2.42
CA ARG A 211 -25.56 11.78 1.86
C ARG A 211 -25.69 12.93 0.87
N GLY A 212 -25.68 12.63 -0.42
CA GLY A 212 -26.16 13.57 -1.42
C GLY A 212 -27.61 13.97 -1.10
N SER A 213 -28.13 15.02 -1.74
CA SER A 213 -29.54 15.43 -1.60
C SER A 213 -30.56 14.33 -1.96
N MET A 214 -30.11 13.16 -2.46
CA MET A 214 -30.88 11.96 -2.77
C MET A 214 -30.44 10.70 -1.97
N GLY A 215 -29.71 10.85 -0.85
CA GLY A 215 -29.54 9.77 0.13
C GLY A 215 -28.48 8.70 -0.15
N GLU A 216 -27.64 8.84 -1.18
CA GLU A 216 -26.59 7.86 -1.48
C GLU A 216 -25.23 8.15 -0.80
N GLU A 217 -24.51 7.06 -0.51
CA GLU A 217 -23.21 6.95 0.14
C GLU A 217 -22.06 7.31 -0.83
N ILE A 218 -21.94 8.59 -1.21
CA ILE A 218 -21.09 9.02 -2.34
C ILE A 218 -19.60 8.65 -2.17
N ARG A 219 -19.10 8.43 -0.94
CA ARG A 219 -17.65 8.24 -0.69
C ARG A 219 -17.16 6.79 -0.65
N HIS A 220 -18.05 5.79 -0.68
CA HIS A 220 -17.64 4.38 -0.70
C HIS A 220 -17.47 3.84 -2.11
N HIS A 221 -18.10 4.50 -3.08
CA HIS A 221 -17.96 4.17 -4.49
C HIS A 221 -16.80 4.94 -5.13
N SER A 222 -15.94 4.21 -5.84
CA SER A 222 -14.94 4.80 -6.74
C SER A 222 -15.26 4.38 -8.16
N VAL A 223 -15.34 5.35 -9.07
CA VAL A 223 -15.51 5.09 -10.50
C VAL A 223 -14.20 4.62 -11.15
N VAL A 224 -13.06 4.85 -10.49
CA VAL A 224 -11.71 4.45 -10.96
C VAL A 224 -11.37 3.02 -10.53
N SER A 225 -11.82 2.60 -9.36
CA SER A 225 -11.53 1.28 -8.79
C SER A 225 -11.81 0.09 -9.72
N PRO A 226 -12.90 0.06 -10.51
CA PRO A 226 -13.17 -1.05 -11.42
C PRO A 226 -12.15 -1.23 -12.57
N ILE A 227 -11.40 -0.18 -12.92
CA ILE A 227 -10.39 -0.22 -13.99
C ILE A 227 -8.96 -0.28 -13.44
N ALA A 228 -8.77 -0.02 -12.15
CA ALA A 228 -7.46 -0.13 -11.50
C ALA A 228 -7.08 -1.60 -11.28
N LYS A 229 -5.78 -1.89 -11.35
CA LYS A 229 -5.20 -3.20 -10.99
C LYS A 229 -5.38 -3.50 -9.50
N GLY A 230 -5.39 -2.46 -8.67
CA GLY A 230 -5.60 -2.55 -7.23
C GLY A 230 -5.73 -1.17 -6.60
N ILE A 231 -6.25 -1.13 -5.37
CA ILE A 231 -6.49 0.09 -4.60
C ILE A 231 -5.79 -0.03 -3.26
N ILE A 232 -5.11 1.04 -2.83
CA ILE A 232 -4.46 1.12 -1.52
C ILE A 232 -5.00 2.36 -0.80
N CYS A 233 -5.70 2.17 0.32
CA CYS A 233 -6.29 3.27 1.07
C CYS A 233 -6.04 3.17 2.58
N GLY A 234 -5.96 4.33 3.24
CA GLY A 234 -5.98 4.41 4.71
C GLY A 234 -4.65 4.33 5.44
N PHE A 235 -3.52 4.29 4.73
CA PHE A 235 -2.18 4.26 5.32
C PHE A 235 -1.49 5.63 5.33
N GLY A 236 -2.24 6.73 5.12
CA GLY A 236 -1.68 8.07 5.04
C GLY A 236 -0.71 8.20 3.86
N VAL A 237 0.44 8.82 4.10
CA VAL A 237 1.50 8.99 3.08
C VAL A 237 2.03 7.64 2.60
N THR A 238 2.09 6.64 3.48
CA THR A 238 2.57 5.29 3.14
C THR A 238 1.71 4.62 2.05
N SER A 239 0.45 5.04 1.85
CA SER A 239 -0.35 4.57 0.71
C SER A 239 0.33 4.87 -0.63
N TYR A 240 1.00 6.02 -0.77
CA TYR A 240 1.73 6.39 -1.99
C TYR A 240 2.97 5.50 -2.20
N GLU A 241 3.74 5.24 -1.15
CA GLU A 241 4.93 4.39 -1.23
C GLU A 241 4.55 2.95 -1.62
N LEU A 242 3.53 2.39 -0.95
CA LEU A 242 3.00 1.07 -1.29
C LEU A 242 2.45 1.04 -2.73
N GLY A 243 1.80 2.12 -3.15
CA GLY A 243 1.32 2.28 -4.52
C GLY A 243 2.44 2.28 -5.56
N LEU A 244 3.55 2.97 -5.27
CA LEU A 244 4.72 2.96 -6.15
C LEU A 244 5.34 1.56 -6.24
N TYR A 245 5.48 0.84 -5.13
CA TYR A 245 5.92 -0.56 -5.15
C TYR A 245 5.01 -1.43 -6.02
N ALA A 246 3.69 -1.30 -5.87
CA ALA A 246 2.70 -2.05 -6.65
C ALA A 246 2.77 -1.69 -8.15
N ALA A 247 2.92 -0.40 -8.48
CA ALA A 247 3.01 0.07 -9.86
C ALA A 247 4.25 -0.49 -10.57
N VAL A 248 5.41 -0.43 -9.91
CA VAL A 248 6.67 -0.99 -10.45
C VAL A 248 6.55 -2.50 -10.65
N ALA A 249 6.05 -3.22 -9.64
CA ALA A 249 5.86 -4.67 -9.74
C ALA A 249 4.89 -5.06 -10.86
N ALA A 250 3.80 -4.31 -11.03
CA ALA A 250 2.82 -4.56 -12.08
C ALA A 250 3.38 -4.29 -13.48
N ALA A 251 4.17 -3.23 -13.66
CA ALA A 251 4.80 -2.90 -14.94
C ALA A 251 5.89 -3.89 -15.35
N GLN A 252 6.59 -4.51 -14.39
CA GLN A 252 7.59 -5.55 -14.67
C GLN A 252 6.97 -6.90 -15.07
N GLN A 253 5.67 -7.09 -14.85
CA GLN A 253 4.94 -8.33 -15.18
C GLN A 253 4.25 -8.28 -16.55
N GLN A 254 4.29 -7.13 -17.23
CA GLN A 254 3.78 -6.95 -18.60
C GLN A 254 4.85 -7.32 -19.62
#